data_AF-A0A7X1FL81-F1
#
_entry.id   AF-A0A7X1FL81-F1
#
_cell.length_a   1.000
_cell.length_b   1.000
_cell.length_c   1.000
_cell.angle_alpha   90.00
_cell.angle_beta   90.00
_cell.angle_gamma   90.00
#
_symmetry.space_group_name_H-M   'P 1'
#
loop_
_entity.id
_entity.type
_entity.pdbx_description
1 polymer ?
#
loop_
_entity_poly.entity_id
_entity_poly.type
_entity_poly.pdbx_seq_one_letter_code
_entity_poly.pdbx_strand_id
1 'polypeptide(L)' 'MNLIAVYRDRAGIKQIALVAELGWTQTRLSNYEAGRRTAGLAECRSIVRALNRLGVICSLDDVFPPDAEVACAA' A
#
# COMPACT_ATOMS: atom_id res chain seq x y z
N MET A 1 -1.72 -5.52 -9.57
CA MET A 1 -2.60 -5.65 -8.36
C MET A 1 -1.88 -5.04 -7.15
N ASN A 2 -2.54 -4.33 -6.22
CA ASN A 2 -1.88 -3.85 -4.98
C ASN A 2 -2.27 -4.70 -3.75
N LEU A 3 -1.43 -4.68 -2.72
CA LEU A 3 -1.55 -5.49 -1.52
C LEU A 3 -1.66 -4.65 -0.24
N ILE A 4 -2.06 -3.38 -0.35
CA ILE A 4 -2.12 -2.43 0.79
C ILE A 4 -2.96 -3.00 1.94
N ALA A 5 -4.19 -3.43 1.63
CA ALA A 5 -5.10 -3.99 2.63
C ALA A 5 -4.54 -5.27 3.26
N VAL A 6 -3.86 -6.12 2.47
CA VAL A 6 -3.26 -7.37 2.96
C VAL A 6 -2.19 -7.11 4.01
N TYR A 7 -1.24 -6.19 3.73
CA TYR A 7 -0.19 -5.85 4.70
C TYR A 7 -0.76 -5.16 5.94
N ARG A 8 -1.77 -4.31 5.74
CA ARG A 8 -2.47 -3.63 6.82
C ARG A 8 -3.17 -4.63 7.76
N ASP A 9 -3.93 -5.58 7.20
CA ASP A 9 -4.68 -6.58 7.97
C ASP A 9 -3.75 -7.57 8.68
N ARG A 10 -2.66 -8.01 8.02
CA ARG A 10 -1.64 -8.88 8.65
C ARG A 10 -0.99 -8.24 9.88
N ALA A 11 -0.83 -6.91 9.87
CA ALA A 11 -0.26 -6.16 10.98
C ALA A 11 -1.31 -5.68 12.00
N GLY A 12 -2.59 -6.01 11.84
CA GLY A 12 -3.66 -5.54 12.72
C GLY A 12 -3.90 -4.03 12.66
N ILE A 13 -3.46 -3.37 11.59
CA ILE A 13 -3.59 -1.91 11.43
C ILE A 13 -5.00 -1.60 10.93
N LYS A 14 -5.69 -0.64 11.56
CA LYS A 14 -6.98 -0.17 11.06
C LYS A 14 -6.76 0.81 9.89
N GLN A 15 -7.68 0.82 8.92
CA GLN A 15 -7.62 1.74 7.78
C GLN A 15 -7.48 3.20 8.24
N ILE A 16 -8.19 3.61 9.30
CA ILE A 16 -8.12 4.97 9.86
C ILE A 16 -6.73 5.34 10.40
N ALA A 17 -5.95 4.37 10.91
CA ALA A 17 -4.59 4.63 11.39
C ALA A 17 -3.64 4.92 10.22
N LEU A 18 -3.76 4.15 9.12
CA LEU A 18 -3.00 4.39 7.91
C LEU A 18 -3.38 5.72 7.24
N VAL A 19 -4.67 6.07 7.24
CA VAL A 19 -5.17 7.37 6.76
C VAL A 19 -4.56 8.53 7.56
N ALA A 20 -4.53 8.41 8.89
CA ALA A 20 -3.95 9.42 9.77
C ALA A 20 -2.45 9.60 9.51
N GLU A 21 -1.69 8.51 9.37
CA GLU A 21 -0.26 8.56 9.07
C GLU A 21 0.03 9.16 7.69
N LEU A 22 -0.86 8.93 6.72
CA LEU A 22 -0.74 9.50 5.36
C LEU A 22 -1.21 10.96 5.25
N GLY A 23 -1.98 11.45 6.23
CA GLY A 23 -2.67 12.75 6.12
C GLY A 23 -3.69 12.79 4.99
N TRP A 24 -4.30 11.65 4.65
CA TRP A 24 -5.26 11.53 3.54
C TRP A 24 -6.70 11.47 4.05
N THR A 25 -7.66 11.39 3.12
CA THR A 25 -9.03 11.02 3.45
C THR A 25 -9.20 9.50 3.40
N GLN A 26 -10.12 8.97 4.21
CA GLN A 26 -10.44 7.54 4.20
C GLN A 26 -10.84 7.07 2.80
N THR A 27 -11.70 7.82 2.11
CA THR A 27 -12.14 7.52 0.74
C THR A 27 -10.97 7.42 -0.25
N ARG A 28 -9.94 8.26 -0.11
CA ARG A 28 -8.75 8.18 -0.97
C ARG A 28 -8.03 6.85 -0.79
N LEU A 29 -7.77 6.44 0.45
CA LEU A 29 -7.13 5.15 0.73
C LEU A 29 -8.01 3.97 0.29
N SER A 30 -9.32 4.01 0.56
CA SER A 30 -10.25 2.95 0.15
C SER A 30 -10.32 2.79 -1.37
N ASN A 31 -10.16 3.87 -2.14
CA ASN A 31 -10.09 3.79 -3.59
C ASN A 31 -8.82 3.06 -4.07
N TYR A 32 -7.68 3.25 -3.40
CA TYR A 32 -6.46 2.52 -3.70
C TYR A 32 -6.59 1.05 -3.28
N GLU A 33 -7.00 0.77 -2.04
CA GLU A 33 -7.16 -0.61 -1.54
C GLU A 33 -8.15 -1.43 -2.40
N ALA A 34 -9.20 -0.81 -2.93
CA ALA A 34 -10.16 -1.47 -3.80
C ALA A 34 -9.75 -1.49 -5.29
N GLY A 35 -8.58 -0.96 -5.65
CA GLY A 35 -8.11 -0.87 -7.03
C GLY A 35 -8.92 0.07 -7.93
N ARG A 36 -9.82 0.90 -7.38
CA ARG A 36 -10.61 1.89 -8.13
C ARG A 36 -9.77 3.06 -8.63
N ARG A 37 -8.60 3.29 -8.01
CA ARG A 37 -7.59 4.24 -8.47
C ARG A 37 -6.24 3.54 -8.51
N THR A 38 -5.46 3.85 -9.53
CA THR A 38 -4.06 3.45 -9.62
C THR A 38 -3.20 4.46 -8.86
N ALA A 39 -2.38 3.98 -7.94
CA ALA A 39 -1.40 4.80 -7.23
C ALA A 39 -0.23 5.13 -8.15
N GLY A 40 0.20 6.40 -8.17
CA GLY A 40 1.46 6.78 -8.79
C GLY A 40 2.65 6.41 -7.90
N LEU A 41 3.87 6.57 -8.42
CA LEU A 41 5.09 6.21 -7.67
C LEU A 41 5.21 6.97 -6.34
N ALA A 42 4.80 8.24 -6.31
CA ALA A 42 4.83 9.06 -5.09
C ALA A 42 3.86 8.53 -4.04
N GLU A 43 2.64 8.15 -4.45
CA GLU A 43 1.66 7.51 -3.58
C GLU A 43 2.15 6.16 -3.07
N CYS A 44 2.70 5.31 -3.95
CA CYS A 44 3.24 4.01 -3.56
C CYS A 44 4.31 4.16 -2.46
N ARG A 45 5.27 5.08 -2.66
CA ARG A 45 6.31 5.37 -1.66
C ARG A 45 5.73 5.91 -0.36
N SER A 46 4.70 6.75 -0.42
CA SER A 46 4.05 7.31 0.76
C SER A 46 3.35 6.22 1.57
N ILE A 47 2.63 5.32 0.89
CA ILE A 47 1.92 4.19 1.51
C ILE A 47 2.89 3.22 2.19
N VAL A 48 3.95 2.82 1.50
CA VAL A 48 4.99 1.93 2.07
C VAL A 48 5.65 2.57 3.28
N ARG A 49 6.00 3.87 3.19
CA ARG A 49 6.60 4.59 4.32
C ARG A 49 5.65 4.66 5.52
N ALA A 50 4.38 4.90 5.29
CA ALA A 50 3.37 4.95 6.34
C ALA A 50 3.17 3.58 7.00
N LEU A 51 3.05 2.51 6.21
CA LEU A 51 3.01 1.14 6.73
C LEU A 51 4.24 0.82 7.59
N ASN A 52 5.44 1.18 7.12
CA ASN A 52 6.67 0.95 7.87
C ASN A 52 6.73 1.74 9.19
N ARG A 53 6.22 2.97 9.22
CA ARG A 53 6.10 3.76 10.46
C ARG A 53 5.10 3.17 11.45
N LEU A 54 4.08 2.47 10.96
CA LEU A 54 3.10 1.76 11.78
C LEU A 54 3.58 0.36 12.20
N GLY A 55 4.84 0.00 11.91
CA GLY A 55 5.48 -1.23 12.39
C GLY A 55 5.44 -2.40 11.40
N VAL A 56 4.99 -2.18 10.15
CA VAL A 56 5.10 -3.19 9.09
C VAL A 56 6.53 -3.24 8.57
N ILE A 57 7.03 -4.41 8.19
CA ILE A 57 8.30 -4.53 7.47
C ILE A 57 7.95 -4.89 6.02
N CYS A 58 7.91 -3.88 5.15
CA CYS A 58 7.59 -4.07 3.74
C CYS A 58 8.36 -3.11 2.82
N SER A 59 8.58 -3.55 1.59
CA SER A 59 9.15 -2.79 0.49
C SER A 59 8.07 -2.33 -0.50
N LEU A 60 8.48 -1.63 -1.55
CA LEU A 60 7.56 -1.22 -2.61
C LEU A 60 7.04 -2.41 -3.41
N ASP A 61 7.90 -3.38 -3.72
CA ASP A 61 7.55 -4.58 -4.49
C ASP A 61 6.69 -5.57 -3.67
N ASP A 62 6.79 -5.50 -2.34
CA ASP A 62 5.89 -6.23 -1.45
C ASP A 62 4.44 -5.73 -1.55
N VAL A 63 4.25 -4.40 -1.51
CA VAL A 63 2.91 -3.79 -1.48
C VAL A 63 2.34 -3.55 -2.88
N PHE A 64 3.21 -3.31 -3.85
CA PHE A 64 2.89 -3.05 -5.25
C PHE A 64 3.76 -3.95 -6.14
N PRO A 65 3.52 -5.27 -6.14
CA PRO A 65 4.32 -6.19 -6.93
C PRO A 65 4.24 -5.87 -8.42
N PRO A 66 5.34 -6.05 -9.17
CA PRO A 66 5.29 -5.98 -10.63
C PRO A 66 4.27 -7.00 -11.13
N ASP A 67 3.54 -6.64 -12.20
CA ASP A 67 2.63 -7.60 -12.81
C ASP A 67 3.44 -8.84 -13.23
N ALA A 68 2.89 -10.02 -12.93
CA ALA A 68 3.60 -11.31 -12.95
C ALA A 68 4.24 -11.68 -14.31
N GLU A 69 4.00 -10.92 -15.38
CA GLU A 69 4.65 -11.09 -16.67
C GLU A 69 6.13 -10.65 -16.70
N VAL A 70 6.59 -9.78 -15.80
CA VAL A 70 7.97 -9.22 -15.87
C VAL A 70 8.98 -9.99 -15.00
N ALA A 71 8.55 -11.06 -14.32
CA ALA A 71 9.44 -11.87 -13.48
C ALA A 71 10.28 -12.91 -14.26
N CYS A 72 10.10 -13.04 -15.58
CA CYS A 72 10.91 -13.92 -16.43
C CYS A 72 11.96 -13.13 -17.22
N ALA A 73 12.87 -12.47 -16.52
CA ALA A 73 14.08 -11.90 -17.11
C ALA A 73 15.21 -11.86 -16.06
N ALA A 74 15.72 -13.03 -15.69
CA ALA A 74 17.03 -13.19 -15.05
C ALA A 74 17.58 -14.59 -15.35
#